data_AF-A0A3D5JNR0-F1
#
_entry.id   AF-A0A3D5JNR0-F1
#
_cell.length_a   1.000
_cell.length_b   1.000
_cell.length_c   1.000
_cell.angle_alpha   90.00
_cell.angle_beta   90.00
_cell.angle_gamma   90.00
#
_symmetry.space_group_name_H-M   'P 1'
#
loop_
_entity.id
_entity.type
_entity.pdbx_description
1 polymer ?
#
loop_
_entity_poly.entity_id
_entity_poly.type
_entity_poly.pdbx_seq_one_letter_code
_entity_poly.pdbx_strand_id
1 'polypeptide(L)'
;MSTRPRNTLSALALGLVLTACQPATPPAPAAQAEAHAEAEAPPAAAASASPVATPVAATAPAPACPHPEFDTFLRHFSHEIVLQEASVADPLVSEHVDTDAEPEPRMVSERIALRDVTWPVMPNTATLHKVGREMQVTREQDGSMSVLIRTPDTSDQQRYFFAQRPCWQLVRKVDEAI
;
A
#
# COMPACT_ATOMS: atom_id res chain seq x y z
N MET A 1 -31.15 -8.03 -44.15
CA MET A 1 -29.96 -7.63 -44.93
C MET A 1 -29.17 -6.67 -44.06
N SER A 2 -28.15 -7.16 -43.36
CA SER A 2 -27.24 -6.32 -42.55
C SER A 2 -25.81 -6.64 -42.96
N THR A 3 -25.21 -5.67 -43.63
CA THR A 3 -23.86 -5.70 -44.19
C THR A 3 -22.85 -5.39 -43.09
N ARG A 4 -21.99 -6.35 -42.71
CA ARG A 4 -20.82 -6.08 -41.86
C ARG A 4 -19.65 -5.58 -42.72
N PRO A 5 -19.07 -4.40 -42.46
CA PRO A 5 -17.85 -3.98 -43.13
C PRO A 5 -16.61 -4.73 -42.60
N ARG A 6 -15.67 -4.95 -43.51
CA ARG A 6 -14.51 -5.85 -43.46
C ARG A 6 -13.37 -5.27 -42.62
N ASN A 7 -12.79 -6.15 -41.80
CA ASN A 7 -11.44 -6.05 -41.23
C ASN A 7 -10.41 -5.62 -42.29
N THR A 8 -9.66 -4.58 -41.99
CA THR A 8 -8.41 -4.26 -42.69
C THR A 8 -7.24 -4.44 -41.72
N LEU A 9 -6.31 -5.31 -42.14
CA LEU A 9 -5.04 -5.58 -41.49
C LEU A 9 -4.13 -4.35 -41.56
N SER A 10 -3.41 -4.06 -40.48
CA SER A 10 -2.18 -3.27 -40.51
C SER A 10 -1.36 -3.49 -39.23
N ALA A 11 -0.17 -4.07 -39.37
CA ALA A 11 1.03 -3.87 -38.54
C ALA A 11 2.14 -4.76 -39.15
N LEU A 12 2.93 -4.27 -40.10
CA LEU A 12 4.19 -3.51 -39.91
C LEU A 12 5.10 -4.14 -38.84
N ALA A 13 6.14 -4.81 -39.34
CA ALA A 13 7.26 -5.38 -38.63
C ALA A 13 8.11 -4.30 -37.93
N LEU A 14 8.73 -4.65 -36.80
CA LEU A 14 10.08 -4.18 -36.46
C LEU A 14 10.64 -5.08 -35.34
N GLY A 15 11.72 -5.82 -35.65
CA GLY A 15 12.46 -6.62 -34.68
C GLY A 15 13.27 -5.72 -33.74
N LEU A 16 13.18 -5.97 -32.43
CA LEU A 16 14.06 -5.39 -31.43
C LEU A 16 15.07 -6.42 -30.94
N VAL A 17 16.32 -5.98 -30.95
CA VAL A 17 17.53 -6.73 -30.57
C VAL A 17 17.56 -6.90 -29.05
N LEU A 18 17.72 -8.14 -28.58
CA LEU A 18 17.95 -8.46 -27.17
C LEU A 18 19.41 -8.14 -26.82
N THR A 19 19.64 -7.00 -26.17
CA THR A 19 20.90 -6.73 -25.46
C THR A 19 20.77 -7.21 -24.02
N ALA A 20 21.52 -8.27 -23.70
CA ALA A 20 21.76 -8.76 -22.36
C ALA A 20 22.55 -7.73 -21.53
N CYS A 21 22.11 -7.47 -20.29
CA CYS A 21 22.99 -6.98 -19.24
C CYS A 21 22.45 -7.44 -17.87
N GLN A 22 23.28 -8.21 -17.18
CA GLN A 22 23.16 -8.76 -15.84
C GLN A 22 24.47 -8.41 -15.12
N PRO A 23 24.62 -8.55 -13.79
CA PRO A 23 23.77 -8.25 -12.63
C PRO A 23 24.41 -7.13 -11.76
N ALA A 24 23.79 -6.77 -10.63
CA ALA A 24 24.55 -6.26 -9.48
C ALA A 24 23.89 -6.67 -8.15
N THR A 25 24.50 -7.65 -7.48
CA THR A 25 24.19 -8.06 -6.11
C THR A 25 24.94 -7.15 -5.12
N PRO A 26 24.28 -6.57 -4.10
CA PRO A 26 24.97 -5.84 -3.03
C PRO A 26 25.69 -6.81 -2.06
N PRO A 27 26.88 -6.48 -1.56
CA PRO A 27 27.61 -7.32 -0.62
C PRO A 27 27.05 -7.22 0.81
N ALA A 28 27.02 -8.38 1.49
CA ALA A 28 26.82 -8.48 2.93
C ALA A 28 28.03 -7.90 3.69
N PRO A 29 27.83 -7.21 4.82
CA PRO A 29 28.94 -6.81 5.68
C PRO A 29 29.45 -8.02 6.48
N ALA A 30 30.77 -8.13 6.46
CA ALA A 30 31.57 -9.15 7.14
C ALA A 30 31.43 -9.08 8.66
N ALA A 31 31.47 -10.26 9.25
CA ALA A 31 31.80 -10.48 10.64
C ALA A 31 33.14 -9.82 10.99
N GLN A 32 33.18 -9.14 12.13
CA GLN A 32 34.41 -8.87 12.85
C GLN A 32 34.33 -9.61 14.18
N ALA A 33 35.24 -10.57 14.31
CA ALA A 33 35.59 -11.23 15.55
C ALA A 33 36.66 -10.40 16.28
N GLU A 34 36.95 -10.82 17.51
CA GLU A 34 38.13 -10.51 18.34
C GLU A 34 38.04 -9.19 19.14
N ALA A 35 38.48 -9.10 20.39
CA ALA A 35 38.84 -10.08 21.42
C ALA A 35 38.95 -9.30 22.75
N HIS A 36 38.98 -10.07 23.83
CA HIS A 36 39.22 -9.70 25.23
C HIS A 36 40.25 -8.58 25.49
N ALA A 37 39.99 -7.77 26.53
CA ALA A 37 40.95 -7.55 27.61
C ALA A 37 40.29 -6.87 28.82
N GLU A 38 40.20 -7.62 29.91
CA GLU A 38 39.92 -7.16 31.27
C GLU A 38 41.25 -6.68 31.89
N ALA A 39 41.28 -5.48 32.47
CA ALA A 39 42.28 -5.06 33.47
C ALA A 39 41.84 -3.75 34.16
N GLU A 40 41.35 -3.91 35.39
CA GLU A 40 41.77 -3.24 36.64
C GLU A 40 41.91 -1.69 36.73
N ALA A 41 41.37 -1.14 37.82
CA ALA A 41 41.37 0.28 38.23
C ALA A 41 42.32 0.52 39.43
N PRO A 42 42.38 1.73 40.06
CA PRO A 42 42.86 3.07 39.65
C PRO A 42 43.99 3.57 40.64
N PRO A 43 44.47 4.85 40.74
CA PRO A 43 43.69 6.05 41.12
C PRO A 43 44.14 7.45 40.57
N ALA A 44 43.22 8.41 40.72
CA ALA A 44 43.38 9.85 41.00
C ALA A 44 44.25 10.78 40.10
N ALA A 45 43.59 11.71 39.39
CA ALA A 45 43.94 13.14 39.36
C ALA A 45 42.77 13.96 38.78
N ALA A 46 42.41 15.06 39.45
CA ALA A 46 41.33 15.95 39.09
C ALA A 46 41.69 16.86 37.90
N ALA A 47 40.79 16.95 36.93
CA ALA A 47 40.69 18.09 36.01
C ALA A 47 39.21 18.27 35.62
N SER A 48 38.64 19.43 35.96
CA SER A 48 37.29 19.82 35.59
C SER A 48 37.17 19.95 34.07
N ALA A 49 36.59 18.94 33.42
CA ALA A 49 36.14 19.04 32.03
C ALA A 49 34.66 19.44 32.05
N SER A 50 34.36 20.65 31.59
CA SER A 50 33.00 21.07 31.26
C SER A 50 32.40 20.08 30.25
N PRO A 51 31.19 19.55 30.48
CA PRO A 51 30.55 18.72 29.47
C PRO A 51 30.22 19.59 28.26
N VAL A 52 30.89 19.33 27.13
CA VAL A 52 30.42 19.77 25.83
C VAL A 52 29.09 19.07 25.61
N ALA A 53 28.00 19.81 25.77
CA ALA A 53 26.66 19.32 25.47
C ALA A 53 26.60 18.96 23.99
N THR A 54 26.63 17.67 23.69
CA THR A 54 26.30 17.15 22.37
C THR A 54 24.89 17.62 22.03
N PRO A 55 24.65 18.29 20.88
CA PRO A 55 23.31 18.66 20.51
C PRO A 55 22.52 17.38 20.30
N VAL A 56 21.56 17.12 21.20
CA VAL A 56 20.54 16.10 21.00
C VAL A 56 19.78 16.53 19.75
N ALA A 57 19.95 15.77 18.66
CA ALA A 57 19.17 15.98 17.45
C ALA A 57 17.70 15.89 17.85
N ALA A 58 17.00 17.03 17.77
CA ALA A 58 15.58 17.09 18.05
C ALA A 58 14.87 16.18 17.06
N THR A 59 14.27 15.10 17.56
CA THR A 59 13.38 14.23 16.79
C THR A 59 12.29 15.11 16.19
N ALA A 60 12.23 15.18 14.86
CA ALA A 60 11.19 15.91 14.16
C ALA A 60 9.81 15.40 14.65
N PRO A 61 8.84 16.28 14.96
CA PRO A 61 7.53 15.86 15.39
C PRO A 61 6.93 14.93 14.33
N ALA A 62 6.34 13.82 14.78
CA ALA A 62 5.62 12.93 13.90
C ALA A 62 4.55 13.75 13.14
N PRO A 63 4.37 13.51 11.83
CA PRO A 63 3.40 14.26 11.06
C PRO A 63 2.01 14.09 11.68
N ALA A 64 1.34 15.21 11.88
CA ALA A 64 -0.01 15.22 12.44
C ALA A 64 -0.98 14.63 11.41
N CYS A 65 -1.53 13.46 11.70
CA CYS A 65 -2.54 12.86 10.85
C CYS A 65 -3.87 13.62 10.98
N PRO A 66 -4.50 14.06 9.87
CA PRO A 66 -5.77 14.79 9.93
C PRO A 66 -6.87 14.00 10.67
N HIS A 67 -6.86 12.68 10.48
CA HIS A 67 -7.79 11.74 11.11
C HIS A 67 -7.00 10.54 11.66
N PRO A 68 -6.57 10.56 12.93
CA PRO A 68 -5.79 9.47 13.52
C PRO A 68 -6.65 8.24 13.86
N GLU A 69 -7.91 8.46 14.21
CA GLU A 69 -8.88 7.39 14.51
C GLU A 69 -9.47 6.81 13.22
N PHE A 70 -9.42 5.48 13.07
CA PHE A 70 -9.78 4.82 11.82
C PHE A 70 -11.23 5.06 11.38
N ASP A 71 -12.20 4.98 12.30
CA ASP A 71 -13.61 5.15 11.94
C ASP A 71 -13.94 6.58 11.47
N THR A 72 -13.24 7.57 12.05
CA THR A 72 -13.33 8.97 11.61
C THR A 72 -12.67 9.12 10.25
N PHE A 73 -11.45 8.58 10.09
CA PHE A 73 -10.75 8.56 8.81
C PHE A 73 -11.59 7.92 7.70
N LEU A 74 -12.15 6.72 7.91
CA LEU A 74 -12.91 5.98 6.91
C LEU A 74 -14.15 6.76 6.43
N ARG A 75 -14.84 7.44 7.35
CA ARG A 75 -16.00 8.27 7.04
C ARG A 75 -15.64 9.42 6.10
N HIS A 76 -14.56 10.15 6.41
CA HIS A 76 -14.07 11.22 5.55
C HIS A 76 -13.50 10.67 4.24
N PHE A 77 -12.65 9.64 4.31
CA PHE A 77 -12.03 8.99 3.16
C PHE A 77 -13.07 8.56 2.14
N SER A 78 -14.12 7.84 2.56
CA SER A 78 -15.15 7.36 1.62
C SER A 78 -16.03 8.46 1.01
N HIS A 79 -16.02 9.69 1.56
CA HIS A 79 -16.86 10.80 1.12
C HIS A 79 -16.10 11.88 0.36
N GLU A 80 -14.81 12.04 0.61
CA GLU A 80 -14.00 13.15 0.11
C GLU A 80 -12.93 12.64 -0.88
N ILE A 81 -13.13 12.88 -2.17
CA ILE A 81 -12.19 12.43 -3.22
C ILE A 81 -10.77 12.96 -2.98
N VAL A 82 -10.63 14.23 -2.56
CA VAL A 82 -9.32 14.83 -2.26
C VAL A 82 -8.58 14.08 -1.14
N LEU A 83 -9.30 13.59 -0.13
CA LEU A 83 -8.70 12.77 0.91
C LEU A 83 -8.36 11.36 0.40
N GLN A 84 -9.17 10.80 -0.52
CA GLN A 84 -8.82 9.53 -1.19
C GLN A 84 -7.52 9.68 -1.99
N GLU A 85 -7.41 10.71 -2.82
CA GLU A 85 -6.20 11.01 -3.61
C GLU A 85 -4.95 11.15 -2.73
N ALA A 86 -5.07 11.78 -1.55
CA ALA A 86 -3.96 11.96 -0.62
C ALA A 86 -3.65 10.73 0.25
N SER A 87 -4.60 9.80 0.40
CA SER A 87 -4.52 8.68 1.35
C SER A 87 -4.59 7.31 0.67
N VAL A 88 -4.34 7.23 -0.62
CA VAL A 88 -4.11 5.97 -1.33
C VAL A 88 -2.61 5.80 -1.53
N ALA A 89 -2.11 4.60 -1.24
CA ALA A 89 -0.71 4.29 -1.44
C ALA A 89 -0.33 4.38 -2.93
N ASP A 90 0.90 4.82 -3.20
CA ASP A 90 1.50 4.76 -4.53
C ASP A 90 2.63 3.72 -4.54
N PRO A 91 2.48 2.59 -5.26
CA PRO A 91 1.29 2.15 -5.99
C PRO A 91 0.23 1.51 -5.07
N LEU A 92 -1.02 1.55 -5.53
CA LEU A 92 -2.14 0.78 -4.97
C LEU A 92 -2.08 -0.66 -5.49
N VAL A 93 -2.16 -1.64 -4.59
CA VAL A 93 -2.37 -3.04 -5.00
C VAL A 93 -3.85 -3.24 -5.30
N SER A 94 -4.18 -3.70 -6.51
CA SER A 94 -5.54 -4.00 -6.92
C SER A 94 -5.61 -5.46 -7.33
N GLU A 95 -6.56 -6.19 -6.74
CA GLU A 95 -6.84 -7.57 -7.11
C GLU A 95 -8.27 -7.71 -7.60
N HIS A 96 -8.47 -8.52 -8.62
CA HIS A 96 -9.79 -8.81 -9.16
C HIS A 96 -9.84 -10.25 -9.69
N VAL A 97 -11.05 -10.80 -9.83
CA VAL A 97 -11.26 -12.07 -10.52
C VAL A 97 -11.15 -11.83 -12.03
N ASP A 98 -10.21 -12.49 -12.69
CA ASP A 98 -10.19 -12.65 -14.14
C ASP A 98 -11.14 -13.80 -14.50
N THR A 99 -12.37 -13.47 -14.91
CA THR A 99 -13.42 -14.45 -15.25
C THR A 99 -13.16 -15.15 -16.58
N ASP A 100 -12.28 -14.60 -17.42
CA ASP A 100 -11.93 -15.14 -18.73
C ASP A 100 -10.67 -16.03 -18.67
N ALA A 101 -10.05 -16.16 -17.48
CA ALA A 101 -8.93 -17.07 -17.28
C ALA A 101 -9.33 -18.53 -17.48
N GLU A 102 -8.52 -19.27 -18.25
CA GLU A 102 -8.66 -20.72 -18.42
C GLU A 102 -7.60 -21.47 -17.58
N PRO A 103 -7.92 -22.67 -17.05
CA PRO A 103 -9.19 -23.41 -17.21
C PRO A 103 -10.34 -22.90 -16.32
N GLU A 104 -10.06 -22.09 -15.32
CA GLU A 104 -11.04 -21.54 -14.37
C GLU A 104 -10.70 -20.08 -14.00
N PRO A 105 -11.70 -19.28 -13.58
CA PRO A 105 -11.47 -17.93 -13.07
C PRO A 105 -10.43 -17.90 -11.95
N ARG A 106 -9.59 -16.86 -11.94
CA ARG A 106 -8.53 -16.73 -10.95
C ARG A 106 -8.37 -15.29 -10.48
N MET A 107 -7.90 -15.13 -9.26
CA MET A 107 -7.48 -13.82 -8.76
C MET A 107 -6.20 -13.37 -9.49
N VAL A 108 -6.25 -12.18 -10.05
CA VAL A 108 -5.08 -11.48 -10.59
C VAL A 108 -4.73 -10.28 -9.73
N SER A 109 -3.45 -9.90 -9.69
CA SER A 109 -2.94 -8.82 -8.85
C SER A 109 -2.14 -7.82 -9.68
N GLU A 110 -2.45 -6.54 -9.50
CA GLU A 110 -1.85 -5.43 -10.23
C GLU A 110 -1.35 -4.35 -9.25
N ARG A 111 -0.30 -3.63 -9.67
CA ARG A 111 0.21 -2.45 -8.96
C ARG A 111 -0.12 -1.22 -9.78
N ILE A 112 -1.12 -0.46 -9.35
CA ILE A 112 -1.62 0.72 -10.05
C ILE A 112 -0.90 1.95 -9.46
N ALA A 113 -0.18 2.69 -10.30
CA ALA A 113 0.41 3.96 -9.84
C ALA A 113 -0.71 4.94 -9.48
N LEU A 114 -0.48 5.81 -8.49
CA LEU A 114 -1.54 6.70 -7.97
C LEU A 114 -2.21 7.55 -9.06
N ARG A 115 -1.43 8.03 -10.04
CA ARG A 115 -1.93 8.81 -11.18
C ARG A 115 -2.88 8.04 -12.11
N ASP A 116 -2.83 6.71 -12.06
CA ASP A 116 -3.59 5.79 -12.91
C ASP A 116 -4.78 5.18 -12.14
N VAL A 117 -4.98 5.56 -10.86
CA VAL A 117 -6.13 5.14 -10.06
C VAL A 117 -7.40 5.84 -10.54
N THR A 118 -8.45 5.07 -10.80
CA THR A 118 -9.80 5.59 -11.06
C THR A 118 -10.48 6.01 -9.76
N TRP A 119 -11.02 7.23 -9.73
CA TRP A 119 -11.69 7.81 -8.57
C TRP A 119 -13.23 7.83 -8.72
N PRO A 120 -14.00 7.68 -7.61
CA PRO A 120 -13.53 7.36 -6.26
C PRO A 120 -13.06 5.90 -6.17
N VAL A 121 -12.03 5.64 -5.37
CA VAL A 121 -11.51 4.27 -5.16
C VAL A 121 -12.43 3.46 -4.25
N MET A 122 -13.14 4.12 -3.33
CA MET A 122 -14.09 3.51 -2.40
C MET A 122 -15.43 4.28 -2.45
N PRO A 123 -16.58 3.58 -2.47
CA PRO A 123 -17.89 4.23 -2.44
C PRO A 123 -18.19 4.90 -1.09
N ASN A 124 -19.08 5.88 -1.08
CA ASN A 124 -19.50 6.57 0.14
C ASN A 124 -20.23 5.62 1.11
N THR A 125 -19.56 5.33 2.24
CA THR A 125 -20.02 4.38 3.25
C THR A 125 -21.35 4.79 3.90
N ALA A 126 -21.64 6.09 4.01
CA ALA A 126 -22.90 6.60 4.58
C ALA A 126 -24.13 6.36 3.69
N THR A 127 -23.92 5.97 2.42
CA THR A 127 -25.00 5.76 1.45
C THR A 127 -25.21 4.30 1.04
N LEU A 128 -24.40 3.37 1.54
CA LEU A 128 -24.42 1.96 1.13
C LEU A 128 -25.80 1.30 1.31
N HIS A 129 -26.44 1.52 2.46
CA HIS A 129 -27.77 0.94 2.72
C HIS A 129 -28.84 1.41 1.74
N LYS A 130 -28.71 2.61 1.16
CA LYS A 130 -29.68 3.14 0.17
C LYS A 130 -29.62 2.36 -1.16
N VAL A 131 -28.51 1.67 -1.40
CA VAL A 131 -28.28 0.85 -2.60
C VAL A 131 -28.21 -0.64 -2.27
N GLY A 132 -28.72 -1.05 -1.10
CA GLY A 132 -28.79 -2.45 -0.71
C GLY A 132 -27.45 -3.07 -0.33
N ARG A 133 -26.44 -2.26 0.03
CA ARG A 133 -25.11 -2.73 0.39
C ARG A 133 -24.84 -2.62 1.89
N GLU A 134 -24.01 -3.53 2.40
CA GLU A 134 -23.60 -3.62 3.79
C GLU A 134 -22.09 -3.45 3.93
N MET A 135 -21.65 -2.95 5.08
CA MET A 135 -20.24 -2.75 5.40
C MET A 135 -19.87 -3.47 6.70
N GLN A 136 -18.69 -4.07 6.73
CA GLN A 136 -18.07 -4.63 7.92
C GLN A 136 -16.62 -4.15 8.03
N VAL A 137 -16.25 -3.65 9.20
CA VAL A 137 -14.88 -3.24 9.53
C VAL A 137 -14.24 -4.30 10.42
N THR A 138 -13.01 -4.69 10.12
CA THR A 138 -12.24 -5.68 10.87
C THR A 138 -10.84 -5.14 11.17
N ARG A 139 -10.36 -5.35 12.39
CA ARG A 139 -8.96 -5.10 12.76
C ARG A 139 -8.15 -6.36 12.49
N GLU A 140 -7.07 -6.23 11.75
CA GLU A 140 -6.16 -7.32 11.43
C GLU A 140 -5.08 -7.49 12.51
N GLN A 141 -4.40 -8.65 12.51
CA GLN A 141 -3.41 -9.00 13.52
C GLN A 141 -2.18 -8.06 13.55
N ASP A 142 -1.83 -7.48 12.41
CA ASP A 142 -0.72 -6.54 12.25
C ASP A 142 -1.10 -5.09 12.60
N GLY A 143 -2.33 -4.87 13.10
CA GLY A 143 -2.86 -3.55 13.43
C GLY A 143 -3.41 -2.78 12.24
N SER A 144 -3.35 -3.34 11.03
CA SER A 144 -4.07 -2.82 9.87
C SER A 144 -5.57 -3.00 10.02
N MET A 145 -6.33 -2.33 9.15
CA MET A 145 -7.79 -2.38 9.15
C MET A 145 -8.28 -2.86 7.78
N SER A 146 -9.27 -3.75 7.76
CA SER A 146 -9.97 -4.11 6.54
C SER A 146 -11.44 -3.70 6.57
N VAL A 147 -11.95 -3.32 5.41
CA VAL A 147 -13.35 -2.94 5.20
C VAL A 147 -13.92 -3.82 4.11
N LEU A 148 -14.87 -4.67 4.45
CA LEU A 148 -15.66 -5.45 3.50
C LEU A 148 -16.92 -4.65 3.16
N ILE A 149 -17.21 -4.47 1.88
CA ILE A 149 -18.48 -3.96 1.39
C ILE A 149 -19.10 -5.01 0.47
N ARG A 150 -20.35 -5.40 0.71
CA ARG A 150 -21.03 -6.45 -0.06
C ARG A 150 -22.48 -6.12 -0.36
N THR A 151 -23.02 -6.78 -1.37
CA THR A 151 -24.45 -6.90 -1.61
C THR A 151 -24.92 -8.26 -1.06
N PRO A 152 -25.83 -8.31 -0.07
CA PRO A 152 -26.30 -9.57 0.51
C PRO A 152 -26.87 -10.52 -0.53
N ASP A 153 -26.71 -11.83 -0.30
CA ASP A 153 -27.21 -12.91 -1.17
C ASP A 153 -26.68 -12.87 -2.62
N THR A 154 -25.54 -12.19 -2.84
CA THR A 154 -24.83 -12.15 -4.13
C THR A 154 -23.33 -12.38 -3.93
N SER A 155 -22.60 -12.57 -5.03
CA SER A 155 -21.13 -12.59 -5.02
C SER A 155 -20.50 -11.20 -5.15
N ASP A 156 -21.29 -10.12 -5.20
CA ASP A 156 -20.75 -8.75 -5.27
C ASP A 156 -20.18 -8.34 -3.92
N GLN A 157 -18.85 -8.46 -3.78
CA GLN A 157 -18.12 -8.05 -2.60
C GLN A 157 -16.75 -7.45 -2.95
N GLN A 158 -16.38 -6.40 -2.24
CA GLN A 158 -15.06 -5.79 -2.32
C GLN A 158 -14.49 -5.61 -0.93
N ARG A 159 -13.18 -5.83 -0.81
CA ARG A 159 -12.43 -5.65 0.43
C ARG A 159 -11.32 -4.63 0.25
N TYR A 160 -11.24 -3.70 1.20
CA TYR A 160 -10.27 -2.61 1.22
C TYR A 160 -9.38 -2.74 2.44
N PHE A 161 -8.07 -2.64 2.26
CA PHE A 161 -7.08 -2.80 3.32
C PHE A 161 -6.33 -1.51 3.56
N PHE A 162 -6.27 -1.11 4.82
CA PHE A 162 -5.69 0.15 5.26
C PHE A 162 -4.56 -0.09 6.24
N ALA A 163 -3.41 0.54 5.99
CA ALA A 163 -2.27 0.52 6.90
C ALA A 163 -1.97 1.93 7.40
N GLN A 164 -1.50 2.04 8.64
CA GLN A 164 -1.13 3.33 9.23
C GLN A 164 0.37 3.60 9.05
N ARG A 165 0.74 4.46 8.09
CA ARG A 165 2.14 4.83 7.80
C ARG A 165 2.29 6.24 7.23
N PRO A 166 2.65 7.26 8.03
CA PRO A 166 2.32 7.39 9.45
C PRO A 166 0.82 7.57 9.68
N CYS A 167 0.08 7.97 8.65
CA CYS A 167 -1.38 8.10 8.66
C CYS A 167 -2.03 6.93 7.93
N TRP A 168 -3.33 6.75 8.13
CA TRP A 168 -4.09 5.72 7.42
C TRP A 168 -4.01 5.92 5.92
N GLN A 169 -3.67 4.83 5.21
CA GLN A 169 -3.65 4.79 3.75
C GLN A 169 -4.33 3.53 3.25
N LEU A 170 -5.12 3.63 2.18
CA LEU A 170 -5.57 2.47 1.42
C LEU A 170 -4.37 1.88 0.67
N VAL A 171 -3.98 0.65 1.01
CA VAL A 171 -2.82 -0.01 0.41
C VAL A 171 -3.20 -1.11 -0.57
N ARG A 172 -4.40 -1.67 -0.43
CA ARG A 172 -4.89 -2.75 -1.28
C ARG A 172 -6.41 -2.73 -1.40
N LYS A 173 -6.92 -3.01 -2.60
CA LYS A 173 -8.33 -3.35 -2.85
C LYS A 173 -8.43 -4.71 -3.51
N VAL A 174 -9.47 -5.46 -3.18
CA VAL A 174 -9.79 -6.76 -3.76
C VAL A 174 -11.25 -6.71 -4.20
N ASP A 175 -11.50 -7.02 -5.47
CA ASP A 175 -12.84 -7.20 -6.03
C ASP A 175 -13.06 -8.68 -6.31
N GLU A 176 -14.00 -9.29 -5.58
CA GLU A 176 -14.28 -10.73 -5.64
C GLU A 176 -15.61 -11.00 -6.37
N ALA A 177 -16.17 -9.99 -7.04
CA ALA A 177 -17.37 -10.14 -7.85
C ALA A 177 -17.13 -11.10 -9.03
N ILE A 178 -18.12 -11.96 -9.30
CA ILE A 178 -18.17 -12.93 -10.40
C ILE A 178 -19.56 -12.99 -11.02
#